data_AF-A0A936H383-F1
#
_entry.id   AF-A0A936H383-F1
#
_cell.length_a   1.000
_cell.length_b   1.000
_cell.length_c   1.000
_cell.angle_alpha   90.00
_cell.angle_beta   90.00
_cell.angle_gamma   90.00
#
_symmetry.space_group_name_H-M   'P 1'
#
loop_
_entity.id
_entity.type
_entity.pdbx_description
1 polymer ?
#
loop_
_entity_poly.entity_id
_entity_poly.type
_entity_poly.pdbx_seq_one_letter_code
_entity_poly.pdbx_strand_id
1 'polypeptide(L)'
;MKIYATLFFAGLFLLLSAALPAQQYDLIIRNGQIFEGSAGASLQKADIGVKGEKIVRVAPGIKGKAAREIDASGLVVSPGFIDLHAHLEPLPLDPQAQSHVRQGVTTALGAPMAAAPSASDPTSIR
;
A
#
# COMPACT_ATOMS: atom_id res chain seq x y z
N MET A 1 21.88 0.82 51.50
CA MET A 1 21.17 1.94 50.83
C MET A 1 21.39 2.01 49.31
N LYS A 2 22.56 1.64 48.76
CA LYS A 2 22.80 1.70 47.29
C LYS A 2 21.95 0.74 46.45
N ILE A 3 21.71 -0.48 46.92
CA ILE A 3 20.97 -1.52 46.16
C ILE A 3 19.46 -1.23 46.02
N TYR A 4 18.85 -0.65 47.06
CA TYR A 4 17.44 -0.27 47.02
C TYR A 4 17.19 0.90 46.06
N ALA A 5 18.16 1.83 45.93
CA ALA A 5 18.08 2.92 44.97
C ALA A 5 18.19 2.41 43.51
N THR A 6 19.06 1.42 43.25
CA THR A 6 19.19 0.81 41.92
C THR A 6 17.96 -0.01 41.52
N LEU A 7 17.37 -0.77 42.46
CA LEU A 7 16.13 -1.52 42.22
C LEU A 7 14.92 -0.58 42.01
N PHE A 8 14.88 0.55 42.72
CA PHE A 8 13.86 1.57 42.54
C PHE A 8 13.98 2.27 41.18
N PHE A 9 15.20 2.63 40.76
CA PHE A 9 15.44 3.21 39.43
C PHE A 9 15.17 2.21 38.30
N ALA A 10 15.52 0.93 38.46
CA ALA A 10 15.25 -0.11 37.49
C ALA A 10 13.75 -0.40 37.35
N GLY A 11 13.01 -0.43 38.47
CA GLY A 11 11.55 -0.58 38.48
C GLY A 11 10.83 0.64 37.87
N LEU A 12 11.33 1.85 38.13
CA LEU A 12 10.81 3.08 37.55
C LEU A 12 11.08 3.16 36.03
N PHE A 13 12.24 2.69 35.58
CA PHE A 13 12.58 2.60 34.15
C PHE A 13 11.71 1.56 33.41
N LEU A 14 11.42 0.42 34.05
CA LEU A 14 10.54 -0.62 33.49
C LEU A 14 9.08 -0.13 33.36
N LEU A 15 8.60 0.65 34.33
CA LEU A 15 7.27 1.27 34.30
C LEU A 15 7.16 2.40 33.27
N LEU A 16 8.23 3.15 33.03
CA LEU A 16 8.25 4.23 32.04
C LEU A 16 8.27 3.72 30.59
N SER A 17 8.86 2.53 30.35
CA SER A 17 8.95 1.94 29.01
C SER A 17 7.66 1.24 28.54
N ALA A 18 6.77 0.87 29.47
CA ALA A 18 5.53 0.14 29.16
C ALA A 18 4.41 1.04 28.60
N ALA A 19 4.58 2.37 28.62
CA ALA A 19 3.54 3.33 28.24
C ALA A 19 3.80 3.99 26.88
N LEU A 20 4.54 3.36 25.96
CA LEU A 20 4.57 3.82 24.58
C LEU A 20 3.17 3.62 23.97
N PRO A 21 2.47 4.69 23.53
CA PRO A 21 1.18 4.53 22.89
C PRO A 21 1.35 3.62 21.66
N ALA A 22 0.72 2.44 21.71
CA ALA A 22 0.67 1.55 20.56
C ALA A 22 0.01 2.32 19.40
N GLN A 23 0.72 2.43 18.26
CA GLN A 23 0.13 3.01 17.07
C GLN A 23 -1.07 2.17 16.64
N GLN A 24 -2.22 2.82 16.51
CA GLN A 24 -3.48 2.15 16.21
C GLN A 24 -3.52 1.69 14.74
N TYR A 25 -2.78 2.40 13.88
CA TYR A 25 -2.66 2.16 12.45
C TYR A 25 -1.19 2.20 12.03
N ASP A 26 -0.85 1.52 10.96
CA ASP A 26 0.49 1.61 10.37
C ASP A 26 0.57 2.77 9.37
N LEU A 27 -0.51 2.99 8.62
CA LEU A 27 -0.67 4.10 7.69
C LEU A 27 -2.04 4.74 7.85
N ILE A 28 -2.10 6.07 7.85
CA ILE A 28 -3.33 6.80 7.58
C ILE A 28 -3.15 7.70 6.36
N ILE A 29 -4.08 7.61 5.41
CA ILE A 29 -4.24 8.57 4.32
C ILE A 29 -5.34 9.55 4.73
N ARG A 30 -5.01 10.84 4.83
CA ARG A 30 -5.85 11.90 5.36
C ARG A 30 -6.51 12.70 4.24
N ASN A 31 -7.73 13.18 4.48
CA ASN A 31 -8.39 14.23 3.69
C ASN A 31 -8.59 13.91 2.19
N GLY A 32 -8.57 12.64 1.81
CA GLY A 32 -8.70 12.23 0.41
C GLY A 32 -10.14 12.27 -0.09
N GLN A 33 -10.30 12.43 -1.41
CA GLN A 33 -11.54 12.11 -2.11
C GLN A 33 -11.50 10.65 -2.54
N ILE A 34 -12.19 9.76 -1.82
CA ILE A 34 -12.15 8.32 -2.05
C ILE A 34 -13.05 7.95 -3.21
N PHE A 35 -12.48 7.23 -4.17
CA PHE A 35 -13.22 6.54 -5.22
C PHE A 35 -13.24 5.04 -4.92
N GLU A 36 -14.43 4.45 -4.71
CA GLU A 36 -14.55 3.04 -4.32
C GLU A 36 -14.33 2.05 -5.47
N GLY A 37 -14.38 2.50 -6.74
CA GLY A 37 -14.12 1.65 -7.91
C GLY A 37 -15.38 1.09 -8.60
N SER A 38 -16.56 1.21 -7.99
CA SER A 38 -17.82 0.75 -8.58
C SER A 38 -18.34 1.72 -9.65
N ALA A 39 -19.02 1.18 -10.66
CA ALA A 39 -19.67 1.99 -11.68
C ALA A 39 -20.70 2.94 -11.02
N GLY A 40 -20.59 4.24 -11.32
CA GLY A 40 -21.46 5.27 -10.72
C GLY A 40 -21.10 5.67 -9.29
N ALA A 41 -19.98 5.19 -8.73
CA ALA A 41 -19.52 5.63 -7.41
C ALA A 41 -19.19 7.13 -7.42
N SER A 42 -19.68 7.85 -6.42
CA SER A 42 -19.33 9.25 -6.19
C SER A 42 -18.06 9.35 -5.35
N LEU A 43 -17.33 10.46 -5.52
CA LEU A 43 -16.18 10.76 -4.67
C LEU A 43 -16.65 11.14 -3.27
N GLN A 44 -16.12 10.47 -2.25
CA GLN A 44 -16.45 10.74 -0.85
C GLN A 44 -15.23 11.22 -0.07
N LYS A 45 -15.37 12.33 0.66
CA LYS A 45 -14.28 12.85 1.50
C LYS A 45 -14.14 11.99 2.76
N ALA A 46 -13.00 11.33 2.92
CA ALA A 46 -12.72 10.51 4.09
C ALA A 46 -11.21 10.25 4.28
N ASP A 47 -10.87 9.71 5.44
CA ASP A 47 -9.55 9.16 5.73
C ASP A 47 -9.57 7.63 5.56
N ILE A 48 -8.42 7.04 5.25
CA ILE A 48 -8.21 5.59 5.18
C ILE A 48 -7.18 5.18 6.22
N GLY A 49 -7.56 4.29 7.14
CA GLY A 49 -6.68 3.66 8.11
C GLY A 49 -6.28 2.26 7.67
N VAL A 50 -4.98 1.99 7.63
CA VAL A 50 -4.38 0.72 7.22
C VAL A 50 -3.61 0.10 8.38
N LYS A 51 -3.74 -1.21 8.53
CA LYS A 51 -2.97 -2.02 9.49
C LYS A 51 -2.52 -3.31 8.83
N GLY A 52 -1.21 -3.57 8.85
CA GLY A 52 -0.56 -4.58 8.03
C GLY A 52 -0.91 -4.40 6.56
N GLU A 53 -1.46 -5.45 5.95
CA GLU A 53 -1.82 -5.48 4.52
C GLU A 53 -3.28 -5.13 4.25
N LYS A 54 -4.03 -4.64 5.26
CA LYS A 54 -5.48 -4.44 5.17
C LYS A 54 -5.89 -3.01 5.46
N ILE A 55 -6.86 -2.53 4.70
CA ILE A 55 -7.67 -1.37 5.06
C ILE A 55 -8.58 -1.79 6.21
N VAL A 56 -8.39 -1.20 7.39
CA VAL A 56 -9.15 -1.53 8.61
C VAL A 56 -10.21 -0.49 8.95
N ARG A 57 -10.14 0.70 8.33
CA ARG A 57 -11.12 1.75 8.53
C ARG A 57 -11.17 2.71 7.35
N VAL A 58 -12.37 3.09 6.95
CA VAL A 58 -12.63 4.22 6.05
C VAL A 58 -13.69 5.08 6.72
N ALA A 59 -13.33 6.31 7.09
CA ALA A 59 -14.23 7.24 7.79
C ALA A 59 -13.69 8.66 7.72
N PRO A 60 -14.55 9.70 7.76
CA PRO A 60 -14.08 11.06 7.92
C PRO A 60 -13.42 11.26 9.29
N GLY A 61 -12.24 11.90 9.31
CA GLY A 61 -11.58 12.36 10.53
C GLY A 61 -11.18 11.24 11.50
N ILE A 62 -10.50 10.21 10.99
CA ILE A 62 -10.04 9.07 11.80
C ILE A 62 -9.22 9.57 13.00
N LYS A 63 -9.61 9.17 14.21
CA LYS A 63 -8.86 9.49 15.44
C LYS A 63 -7.74 8.47 15.65
N GLY A 64 -6.67 8.90 16.31
CA GLY A 64 -5.47 8.10 16.57
C GLY A 64 -4.28 8.51 15.70
N LYS A 65 -3.12 7.92 16.01
CA LYS A 65 -1.85 8.14 15.30
C LYS A 65 -1.50 6.90 14.47
N ALA A 66 -0.83 7.12 13.36
CA ALA A 66 -0.20 6.07 12.57
C ALA A 66 1.32 6.13 12.61
N ALA A 67 2.00 5.05 12.23
CA ALA A 67 3.45 5.08 11.97
C ALA A 67 3.79 5.99 10.80
N ARG A 68 2.92 6.06 9.80
CA ARG A 68 3.03 6.96 8.65
C ARG A 68 1.70 7.66 8.38
N GLU A 69 1.74 8.95 8.08
CA GLU A 69 0.57 9.70 7.62
C GLU A 69 0.85 10.34 6.26
N ILE A 70 -0.15 10.32 5.38
CA ILE A 70 -0.10 10.93 4.04
C ILE A 70 -1.27 11.91 3.94
N ASP A 71 -1.02 13.18 3.60
CA ASP A 71 -2.07 14.15 3.31
C ASP A 71 -2.45 14.08 1.83
N ALA A 72 -3.69 13.69 1.55
CA ALA A 72 -4.27 13.58 0.21
C ALA A 72 -5.26 14.72 -0.07
N SER A 73 -5.13 15.86 0.61
CA SER A 73 -5.96 17.03 0.39
C SER A 73 -5.94 17.48 -1.08
N GLY A 74 -7.12 17.60 -1.69
CA GLY A 74 -7.28 17.97 -3.10
C GLY A 74 -6.94 16.86 -4.10
N LEU A 75 -6.65 15.65 -3.61
CA LEU A 75 -6.33 14.47 -4.42
C LEU A 75 -7.42 13.40 -4.29
N VAL A 76 -7.48 12.54 -5.31
CA VAL A 76 -8.31 11.34 -5.31
C VAL A 76 -7.50 10.18 -4.74
N VAL A 77 -8.15 9.36 -3.91
CA VAL A 77 -7.61 8.10 -3.41
C VAL A 77 -8.42 6.97 -4.04
N SER A 78 -7.76 6.13 -4.83
CA SER A 78 -8.37 4.99 -5.51
C SER A 78 -7.72 3.68 -5.06
N PRO A 79 -8.38 2.54 -5.32
CA PRO A 79 -7.69 1.26 -5.40
C PRO A 79 -6.51 1.36 -6.38
N GLY A 80 -5.47 0.56 -6.14
CA GLY A 80 -4.39 0.40 -7.10
C GLY A 80 -4.91 -0.20 -8.40
N PHE A 81 -4.33 0.21 -9.52
CA PHE A 81 -4.78 -0.26 -10.83
C PHE A 81 -4.35 -1.69 -11.10
N ILE A 82 -5.18 -2.40 -11.87
CA ILE A 82 -4.95 -3.76 -12.34
C ILE A 82 -4.74 -3.69 -13.85
N ASP A 83 -3.50 -3.95 -14.29
CA ASP A 83 -3.15 -4.02 -15.70
C ASP A 83 -3.36 -5.45 -16.21
N LEU A 84 -4.28 -5.62 -17.15
CA LEU A 84 -4.61 -6.94 -17.70
C LEU A 84 -3.74 -7.33 -18.89
N HIS A 85 -2.88 -6.43 -19.37
CA HIS A 85 -2.07 -6.65 -20.56
C HIS A 85 -0.67 -6.05 -20.41
N ALA A 86 0.14 -6.70 -19.59
CA ALA A 86 1.51 -6.26 -19.31
C ALA A 86 2.54 -7.20 -19.93
N HIS A 87 3.60 -6.60 -20.48
CA HIS A 87 4.83 -7.30 -20.86
C HIS A 87 5.80 -7.28 -19.68
N LEU A 88 5.91 -8.43 -18.99
CA LEU A 88 6.64 -8.58 -17.73
C LEU A 88 8.03 -9.20 -17.90
N GLU A 89 8.45 -9.47 -19.14
CA GLU A 89 9.78 -9.96 -19.50
C GLU A 89 10.92 -9.10 -18.92
N PRO A 90 10.79 -7.76 -18.76
CA PRO A 90 11.83 -6.93 -18.14
C PRO A 90 11.95 -7.04 -16.61
N LEU A 91 11.03 -7.72 -15.90
CA LEU A 91 11.05 -7.78 -14.42
C LEU A 91 12.37 -8.31 -13.83
N PRO A 92 13.09 -9.28 -14.42
CA PRO A 92 14.40 -9.68 -13.91
C PRO A 92 15.45 -8.56 -13.96
N LEU A 93 15.29 -7.59 -14.87
CA LEU A 93 16.18 -6.43 -15.02
C LEU A 93 15.72 -5.24 -14.16
N ASP A 94 14.41 -5.06 -13.98
CA ASP A 94 13.81 -4.10 -13.05
C ASP A 94 12.81 -4.78 -12.10
N PRO A 95 13.30 -5.43 -11.01
CA PRO A 95 12.43 -6.13 -10.07
C PRO A 95 11.49 -5.22 -9.28
N GLN A 96 11.75 -3.91 -9.29
CA GLN A 96 10.93 -2.92 -8.63
C GLN A 96 9.75 -2.45 -9.51
N ALA A 97 9.71 -2.87 -10.77
CA ALA A 97 8.65 -2.54 -11.74
C ALA A 97 8.31 -1.04 -11.74
N GLN A 98 9.33 -0.18 -11.75
CA GLN A 98 9.16 1.26 -11.48
C GLN A 98 8.20 1.93 -12.47
N SER A 99 8.17 1.46 -13.72
CA SER A 99 7.24 1.93 -14.74
C SER A 99 5.77 1.74 -14.35
N HIS A 100 5.43 0.60 -13.73
CA HIS A 100 4.07 0.25 -13.32
C HIS A 100 3.69 0.97 -12.03
N VAL A 101 4.56 0.91 -11.02
CA VAL A 101 4.32 1.51 -9.70
C VAL A 101 4.09 3.02 -9.80
N ARG A 102 4.87 3.72 -10.64
CA ARG A 102 4.74 5.18 -10.82
C ARG A 102 3.45 5.60 -11.53
N GLN A 103 2.77 4.67 -12.19
CA GLN A 103 1.46 4.88 -12.82
C GLN A 103 0.31 4.44 -11.91
N GLY A 104 0.60 3.96 -10.69
CA GLY A 104 -0.41 3.47 -9.75
C GLY A 104 -0.84 2.03 -10.00
N VAL A 105 -0.16 1.29 -10.88
CA VAL A 105 -0.42 -0.15 -11.11
C VAL A 105 0.14 -0.95 -9.93
N THR A 106 -0.71 -1.77 -9.33
CA THR A 106 -0.37 -2.62 -8.17
C THR A 106 -0.51 -4.11 -8.46
N THR A 107 -1.19 -4.48 -9.55
CA THR A 107 -1.32 -5.85 -10.03
C THR A 107 -1.23 -5.83 -11.55
N ALA A 108 -0.48 -6.76 -12.12
CA ALA A 108 -0.33 -6.90 -13.57
C ALA A 108 -0.46 -8.36 -13.98
N LEU A 109 -1.15 -8.62 -15.09
CA LEU A 109 -1.22 -9.93 -15.73
C LEU A 109 -0.25 -9.97 -16.92
N GLY A 110 0.74 -10.86 -16.84
CA GLY A 110 1.71 -11.06 -17.91
C GLY A 110 1.05 -11.67 -19.15
N ALA A 111 1.10 -10.96 -20.26
CA ALA A 111 0.71 -11.49 -21.56
C ALA A 111 1.97 -12.05 -22.27
N PRO A 112 1.99 -13.34 -22.65
CA PRO A 112 3.09 -13.83 -23.46
C PRO A 112 3.07 -13.10 -24.80
N MET A 113 4.24 -12.67 -25.27
CA MET A 113 4.39 -12.19 -26.64
C MET A 113 3.86 -13.26 -27.60
N ALA A 114 2.86 -12.90 -28.41
CA ALA A 114 2.43 -13.78 -29.50
C ALA A 114 3.64 -13.98 -30.41
N ALA A 115 4.14 -15.22 -30.49
CA ALA A 115 5.13 -15.55 -31.51
C ALA A 115 4.45 -15.36 -32.87
N ALA A 116 5.01 -14.49 -33.72
CA ALA A 116 4.67 -14.53 -35.13
C ALA A 116 4.90 -15.98 -35.63
N PRO A 117 4.03 -16.52 -36.52
CA PRO A 117 4.30 -17.82 -37.12
C PRO A 117 5.71 -17.78 -37.72
N SER A 118 6.54 -18.76 -37.38
CA SER A 118 7.85 -18.85 -38.01
C SER A 118 7.65 -18.97 -39.52
N ALA A 119 8.42 -18.24 -40.33
CA ALA A 119 8.43 -18.44 -41.78
C ALA A 119 8.87 -19.87 -42.18
N SER A 120 9.47 -20.61 -41.23
CA SER A 120 9.82 -22.03 -41.38
C SER A 120 8.71 -22.99 -40.93
N ASP A 121 7.55 -22.50 -40.50
CA ASP A 121 6.42 -23.33 -40.08
C ASP A 121 5.70 -23.87 -41.33
N PRO A 122 5.79 -25.17 -41.64
CA PRO A 122 5.16 -25.74 -42.83
C PRO A 122 3.63 -25.67 -42.80
N THR A 123 3.04 -25.34 -41.65
CA THR A 123 1.60 -25.11 -41.47
C THR A 123 1.17 -23.65 -41.62
N SER A 124 2.08 -22.69 -41.84
CA SER A 124 1.69 -21.32 -42.18
C SER A 124 1.18 -21.28 -43.63
N ILE A 125 -0.14 -21.23 -43.78
CA ILE A 125 -0.88 -21.30 -45.04
C ILE A 125 -0.39 -20.24 -46.05
N ARG A 126 -0.16 -20.67 -47.30
CA ARG A 126 -0.07 -19.80 -48.49
C ARG A 126 -1.44 -19.23 -48.87
#